data_AF-A0A0G1KH41-F1
#
_entry.id   AF-A0A0G1KH41-F1
#
_cell.length_a   1.000
_cell.length_b   1.000
_cell.length_c   1.000
_cell.angle_alpha   90.00
_cell.angle_beta   90.00
_cell.angle_gamma   90.00
#
_symmetry.space_group_name_H-M   'P 1'
#
loop_
_entity.id
_entity.type
_entity.pdbx_description
1 polymer ?
#
loop_
_entity_poly.entity_id
_entity_poly.type
_entity_poly.pdbx_seq_one_letter_code
_entity_poly.pdbx_strand_id
1 'polypeptide(L)' 'MPSEKNCSLYISGTAEEVLDTAVKHAVSDHGHQDTPELREEIRKSLTDVND' A
#
# COMPACT_ATOMS: atom_id res chain seq x y z
N MET A 1 -0.34 8.96 -4.24
CA MET A 1 -0.87 7.82 -5.02
C MET A 1 -1.99 8.32 -5.92
N PRO A 2 -1.87 8.23 -7.26
CA PRO A 2 -1.84 6.97 -8.03
C PRO A 2 -0.72 6.82 -9.07
N SER A 3 -0.46 5.56 -9.44
CA SER A 3 -0.18 5.02 -10.79
C SER A 3 0.80 5.72 -11.76
N GLU A 4 2.11 5.69 -11.50
CA GLU A 4 3.07 5.76 -12.62
C GLU A 4 3.15 4.43 -13.39
N LYS A 5 3.00 3.30 -12.68
CA LYS A 5 3.17 1.96 -13.25
C LYS A 5 1.89 1.18 -13.57
N ASN A 6 0.71 1.75 -13.35
CA ASN A 6 -0.59 1.09 -13.59
C ASN A 6 -0.63 -0.37 -13.08
N CYS A 7 -0.12 -0.62 -11.88
CA CYS A 7 -0.03 -1.97 -11.31
C CYS A 7 -1.43 -2.58 -11.15
N SER A 8 -1.59 -3.85 -11.54
CA SER A 8 -2.81 -4.63 -11.35
C SER A 8 -2.74 -5.56 -10.11
N LEU A 9 -1.86 -5.23 -9.15
CA LEU A 9 -1.63 -6.04 -7.97
C LEU A 9 -2.79 -5.87 -6.98
N TYR A 10 -3.31 -6.99 -6.49
CA TYR A 10 -4.31 -7.03 -5.41
C TYR A 10 -3.68 -7.71 -4.19
N ILE A 11 -3.90 -7.14 -3.01
CA ILE A 11 -3.39 -7.65 -1.73
C ILE A 11 -4.57 -7.71 -0.75
N SER A 12 -4.73 -8.83 -0.07
CA SER A 12 -5.77 -9.05 0.94
C SER A 12 -5.19 -9.82 2.12
N GLY A 13 -5.65 -9.52 3.33
CA GLY A 13 -5.14 -10.10 4.57
C GLY A 13 -5.53 -9.23 5.76
N THR A 14 -4.81 -9.37 6.87
CA THR A 14 -4.96 -8.43 7.98
C THR A 14 -4.46 -7.04 7.59
N ALA A 15 -4.96 -5.99 8.24
CA ALA A 15 -4.54 -4.61 7.95
C ALA A 15 -3.02 -4.42 8.06
N GLU A 16 -2.35 -5.12 8.98
CA GLU A 16 -0.90 -5.05 9.15
C GLU A 16 -0.14 -5.74 8.01
N GLU A 17 -0.58 -6.93 7.58
CA GLU A 17 0.02 -7.66 6.45
C GLU A 17 -0.14 -6.90 5.13
N VAL A 18 -1.34 -6.35 4.90
CA VAL A 18 -1.63 -5.56 3.69
C VAL A 18 -0.81 -4.27 3.69
N LEU A 19 -0.74 -3.57 4.82
CA LEU A 19 0.07 -2.35 4.94
C LEU A 19 1.55 -2.60 4.66
N ASP A 20 2.14 -3.61 5.32
CA ASP A 20 3.56 -3.92 5.15
C ASP A 20 3.90 -4.31 3.69
N THR A 21 3.05 -5.12 3.07
CA THR A 21 3.23 -5.54 1.68
C THR A 21 3.05 -4.39 0.71
N ALA A 22 2.05 -3.53 0.92
CA ALA A 22 1.80 -2.35 0.09
C ALA A 22 2.95 -1.35 0.16
N VAL A 23 3.53 -1.13 1.35
CA VAL A 23 4.72 -0.27 1.53
C VAL A 23 5.92 -0.86 0.79
N LYS A 24 6.17 -2.17 0.90
CA LYS A 24 7.25 -2.84 0.16
C LYS A 24 7.11 -2.66 -1.35
N HIS A 25 5.90 -2.80 -1.89
CA HIS A 25 5.63 -2.55 -3.31
C HIS A 25 5.84 -1.08 -3.69
N ALA A 26 5.34 -0.14 -2.87
CA ALA A 26 5.52 1.30 -3.09
C ALA A 26 7.02 1.70 -3.14
N VAL A 27 7.84 1.13 -2.26
CA VAL A 27 9.30 1.39 -2.23
C VAL A 27 10.01 0.75 -3.42
N SER A 28 9.80 -0.55 -3.65
CA SER A 28 10.54 -1.30 -4.66
C SER A 28 10.13 -0.96 -6.10
N ASP A 29 8.84 -0.80 -6.35
CA ASP A 29 8.31 -0.64 -7.70
C ASP A 29 8.01 0.82 -8.06
N HIS A 30 7.74 1.69 -7.08
CA HIS A 30 7.44 3.12 -7.33
C HIS A 30 8.50 4.06 -6.75
N GLY A 31 9.56 3.54 -6.12
CA GLY A 31 10.69 4.35 -5.63
C GLY A 31 10.37 5.25 -4.45
N HIS A 32 9.25 5.01 -3.76
CA HIS A 32 8.93 5.74 -2.53
C HIS A 32 9.90 5.38 -1.40
N GLN A 33 9.96 6.22 -0.37
CA GLN A 33 10.71 5.93 0.85
C GLN A 33 9.77 5.36 1.91
N ASP A 34 10.21 4.36 2.68
CA ASP A 34 9.46 3.85 3.83
C ASP A 34 9.53 4.88 4.97
N THR A 35 8.56 5.80 4.98
CA THR A 35 8.41 6.82 6.02
C THR A 35 7.09 6.65 6.77
N PRO A 36 6.98 7.12 8.03
CA PRO A 36 5.73 7.06 8.78
C PRO A 36 4.54 7.67 8.03
N GLU A 37 4.78 8.76 7.28
CA GLU A 37 3.77 9.46 6.49
C GLU A 37 3.24 8.58 5.35
N LEU A 38 4.12 7.91 4.59
CA LEU A 38 3.71 6.97 3.54
C LEU A 38 2.86 5.83 4.13
N ARG A 39 3.27 5.29 5.27
CA ARG A 39 2.53 4.22 5.95
C ARG A 39 1.15 4.69 6.39
N GLU A 40 1.02 5.94 6.85
CA GLU A 40 -0.25 6.53 7.24
C GLU A 40 -1.17 6.75 6.03
N GLU A 41 -0.65 7.27 4.91
CA GLU A 41 -1.41 7.44 3.67
C GLU A 41 -1.96 6.11 3.13
N ILE A 42 -1.12 5.07 3.09
CA ILE A 42 -1.54 3.73 2.66
C ILE A 42 -2.58 3.17 3.62
N ARG A 43 -2.38 3.31 4.94
CA ARG A 43 -3.34 2.84 5.96
C ARG A 43 -4.70 3.50 5.81
N LYS A 44 -4.77 4.80 5.52
CA LYS A 44 -6.04 5.52 5.25
C LYS A 44 -6.76 5.05 3.98
N SER A 45 -6.04 4.40 3.07
CA SER A 45 -6.58 3.89 1.81
C SER A 45 -7.06 2.44 1.89
N LEU A 46 -6.83 1.74 3.01
CA LEU A 46 -7.29 0.37 3.21
C LEU A 46 -8.80 0.35 3.46
N THR A 47 -9.50 -0.61 2.84
CA THR A 47 -10.92 -0.86 3.06
C THR A 47 -11.11 -2.25 3.64
N ASP A 48 -12.17 -2.44 4.41
CA ASP A 48 -12.60 -3.79 4.81
C ASP A 48 -13.29 -4.47 3.63
N VAL A 49 -13.27 -5.80 3.60
CA VAL A 49 -13.95 -6.56 2.53
C VAL A 49 -15.48 -6.54 2.70
N ASN A 50 -15.96 -6.15 3.88
CA ASN A 50 -17.38 -6.09 4.21
C ASN A 50 -17.96 -4.67 4.15
N ASP A 51 -17.20 -3.68 3.67
CA ASP A 51 -17.66 -2.31 3.41
C ASP A 51 -18.28 -2.16 2.02
#